data_AF-G5ECG0-F1
#
_entry.id   AF-G5ECG0-F1
#
_cell.length_a   1.000
_cell.length_b   1.000
_cell.length_c   1.000
_cell.angle_alpha   90.00
_cell.angle_beta   90.00
_cell.angle_gamma   90.00
#
_symmetry.space_group_name_H-M   'P 1'
#
loop_
_entity.id
_entity.type
_entity.pdbx_description
1 polymer ?
#
loop_
_entity_poly.entity_id
_entity_poly.type
_entity_poly.pdbx_seq_one_letter_code
_entity_poly.pdbx_strand_id
1 'polypeptide(L)'
;MSLNTTFTKEDGTEVVIPFNGSQNGHPENEEPEVEEAAEPSSSVETLCGATRGDIIVMKHTTKALTELIERLLHSDEFEVRRCSNGQIISQGRCNGTTPGNGIGGGGASSEELEKALKDRDAARAEADKLHANYATLFASFNTVREAANDIRGEYEDARDKLKLAAAEVDEWQAKFLAVKDNANSELERASVEYDDLLRSHDENTKGLRLRVKRQEIELSSKNDEIKVLTNRVSELSQICDQLLNDVDVSDGMSVISTDA
;
A
#
# COMPACT_ATOMS: atom_id res chain seq x y z
N MET A 1 1.78 -21.75 -22.60
CA MET A 1 2.38 -20.48 -23.03
C MET A 1 2.82 -19.76 -21.77
N SER A 2 4.14 -19.56 -21.56
CA SER A 2 4.64 -18.85 -20.38
C SER A 2 4.38 -17.36 -20.59
N LEU A 3 3.47 -16.78 -19.81
CA LEU A 3 3.20 -15.35 -19.82
C LEU A 3 4.26 -14.68 -18.95
N ASN A 4 5.39 -14.33 -19.57
CA ASN A 4 6.40 -13.51 -18.93
C ASN A 4 6.01 -12.05 -19.14
N THR A 5 5.90 -11.30 -18.05
CA THR A 5 5.72 -9.84 -18.11
C THR A 5 7.11 -9.20 -18.10
N THR A 6 7.34 -8.35 -19.10
CA THR A 6 8.56 -7.54 -19.24
C THR A 6 8.17 -6.08 -19.07
N PHE A 7 8.88 -5.36 -18.22
CA PHE A 7 8.73 -3.90 -18.11
C PHE A 7 10.12 -3.24 -18.06
N THR A 8 10.21 -2.09 -18.71
CA THR A 8 11.42 -1.30 -18.89
C THR A 8 11.51 -0.25 -17.79
N LYS A 9 12.60 -0.29 -17.02
CA LYS A 9 12.88 0.77 -16.03
C LYS A 9 13.27 2.08 -16.72
N GLU A 10 13.16 3.20 -16.01
CA GLU A 10 13.51 4.53 -16.53
C GLU A 10 14.98 4.66 -16.96
N ASP A 11 15.87 3.84 -16.41
CA ASP A 11 17.28 3.74 -16.81
C ASP A 11 17.51 2.87 -18.05
N GLY A 12 16.44 2.37 -18.69
CA GLY A 12 16.48 1.52 -19.87
C GLY A 12 16.74 0.05 -19.58
N THR A 13 16.87 -0.35 -18.31
CA THR A 13 17.13 -1.75 -17.97
C THR A 13 15.85 -2.57 -17.99
N GLU A 14 15.83 -3.63 -18.81
CA GLU A 14 14.71 -4.58 -18.88
C GLU A 14 14.79 -5.60 -17.75
N VAL A 15 13.69 -5.74 -17.00
CA VAL A 15 13.55 -6.80 -15.99
C VAL A 15 12.40 -7.71 -16.39
N VAL A 16 12.73 -9.00 -16.53
CA VAL A 16 11.78 -10.07 -16.87
C VAL A 16 11.40 -10.79 -15.59
N ILE A 17 10.11 -10.80 -15.24
CA ILE A 17 9.61 -11.57 -14.10
C ILE A 17 8.98 -12.86 -14.64
N PRO A 18 9.59 -14.03 -14.39
CA PRO A 18 9.02 -15.30 -14.81
C PRO A 18 7.80 -15.65 -13.94
N PHE A 19 6.63 -15.79 -14.57
CA PHE A 19 5.41 -16.22 -13.90
C PHE A 19 5.47 -17.73 -13.65
N ASN A 20 5.97 -18.14 -12.48
CA ASN A 20 6.05 -19.54 -12.09
C ASN A 20 4.69 -19.99 -11.54
N GLY A 21 3.74 -20.24 -12.44
CA GLY A 21 2.43 -20.81 -12.11
C GLY A 21 2.56 -22.28 -11.72
N SER A 22 3.01 -22.54 -10.49
CA SER A 22 2.98 -23.89 -9.92
C SER A 22 1.63 -24.11 -9.25
N GLN A 23 0.69 -24.68 -10.01
CA GLN A 23 -0.47 -25.37 -9.46
C GLN A 23 0.03 -26.60 -8.71
N ASN A 24 0.05 -26.56 -7.38
CA ASN A 24 0.11 -27.78 -6.58
C ASN A 24 -1.09 -27.81 -5.65
N GLY A 25 -1.91 -28.81 -5.89
CA GLY A 25 -3.18 -29.04 -5.24
C GLY A 25 -3.06 -29.30 -3.74
N HIS A 26 -4.16 -28.93 -3.10
CA HIS A 26 -4.72 -29.45 -1.87
C HIS A 26 -4.24 -30.85 -1.49
N PRO A 27 -3.82 -31.02 -0.23
CA PRO A 27 -4.43 -32.04 0.59
C PRO A 27 -5.09 -31.36 1.79
N GLU A 28 -6.40 -31.59 1.88
CA GLU A 28 -7.18 -31.50 3.10
C GLU A 28 -6.48 -32.30 4.20
N ASN A 29 -6.12 -31.67 5.31
CA ASN A 29 -6.18 -32.34 6.60
C ASN A 29 -6.22 -31.34 7.75
N GLU A 30 -7.41 -31.32 8.35
CA GLU A 30 -7.76 -31.12 9.77
C GLU A 30 -6.97 -30.09 10.59
N GLU A 31 -7.76 -29.10 11.00
CA GLU A 31 -7.60 -28.19 12.14
C GLU A 31 -6.87 -28.81 13.33
N PRO A 32 -5.96 -28.01 13.91
CA PRO A 32 -6.04 -27.76 15.34
C PRO A 32 -6.41 -26.29 15.53
N GLU A 33 -7.58 -26.09 16.14
CA GLU A 33 -7.96 -24.87 16.83
C GLU A 33 -6.85 -24.52 17.83
N VAL A 34 -5.92 -23.67 17.43
CA VAL A 34 -5.01 -23.00 18.37
C VAL A 34 -5.68 -21.67 18.68
N GLU A 35 -6.34 -21.64 19.84
CA GLU A 35 -6.77 -20.43 20.51
C GLU A 35 -5.63 -19.40 20.43
N GLU A 36 -5.84 -18.37 19.63
CA GLU A 36 -4.96 -17.23 19.49
C GLU A 36 -5.01 -16.48 20.83
N ALA A 37 -4.14 -16.90 21.74
CA ALA A 37 -3.88 -16.25 23.00
C ALA A 37 -3.46 -14.81 22.68
N ALA A 38 -4.42 -13.90 22.88
CA ALA A 38 -4.26 -12.46 22.81
C ALA A 38 -2.90 -12.08 23.40
N GLU A 39 -2.00 -11.61 22.54
CA GLU A 39 -0.72 -11.09 22.98
C GLU A 39 -0.97 -10.02 24.04
N PRO A 40 -0.48 -10.19 25.28
CA PRO A 40 -0.55 -9.11 26.23
C PRO A 40 0.39 -8.05 25.68
N SER A 41 -0.17 -7.03 25.04
CA SER A 41 0.48 -5.77 24.74
C SER A 41 0.87 -5.15 26.08
N SER A 42 1.92 -5.66 26.69
CA SER A 42 2.54 -5.05 27.87
C SER A 42 3.30 -3.85 27.33
N SER A 43 2.56 -2.79 27.01
CA SER A 43 3.12 -1.46 26.87
C SER A 43 3.88 -1.21 28.17
N VAL A 44 5.21 -1.34 28.09
CA VAL A 44 6.09 -1.09 29.21
C VAL A 44 5.83 0.35 29.60
N GLU A 45 5.07 0.56 30.68
CA GLU A 45 4.73 1.88 31.20
C GLU A 45 6.05 2.63 31.42
N THR A 46 6.32 3.54 30.49
CA THR A 46 7.52 4.36 30.46
C THR A 46 7.09 5.72 30.96
N LEU A 47 7.37 6.00 32.23
CA LEU A 47 7.12 7.32 32.79
C LEU A 47 8.39 8.15 32.58
N CYS A 48 8.30 9.21 31.77
CA CYS A 48 9.42 10.07 31.38
C CYS A 48 10.59 9.33 30.70
N GLY A 49 10.30 8.32 29.88
CA GLY A 49 11.32 7.60 29.09
C GLY A 49 12.17 6.58 29.86
N ALA A 50 11.92 6.41 31.16
CA ALA A 50 12.52 5.37 31.98
C ALA A 50 11.57 4.18 32.08
N THR A 51 12.08 2.95 31.93
CA THR A 51 11.27 1.76 32.20
C THR A 51 10.94 1.68 33.69
N ARG A 52 9.88 0.95 34.05
CA ARG A 52 9.57 0.70 35.47
C ARG A 52 10.77 0.11 36.24
N GLY A 53 11.58 -0.71 35.58
CA GLY A 53 12.84 -1.23 36.14
C GLY A 53 13.83 -0.12 36.49
N ASP A 54 14.05 0.82 35.57
CA ASP A 54 14.96 1.97 35.79
C ASP A 54 14.50 2.84 36.96
N ILE A 55 13.19 3.09 37.07
CA ILE A 55 12.61 3.87 38.17
C ILE A 55 12.84 3.20 39.53
N ILE A 56 12.67 1.87 39.60
CA ILE A 56 12.92 1.10 40.82
C ILE A 56 14.40 1.15 41.20
N VAL A 57 15.30 0.95 40.22
CA VAL A 57 16.75 1.03 40.43
C VAL A 57 17.13 2.42 40.94
N MET A 58 16.68 3.50 40.29
CA MET A 58 16.96 4.87 40.72
C MET A 58 16.44 5.18 42.13
N LYS A 59 15.23 4.73 42.47
CA LYS A 59 14.69 4.88 43.83
C LYS A 59 15.57 4.16 44.86
N HIS A 60 16.04 2.95 44.56
CA HIS A 60 16.91 2.20 45.46
C HIS A 60 18.32 2.80 45.58
N THR A 61 18.94 3.25 44.48
CA THR A 61 20.25 3.91 44.55
C THR A 61 20.17 5.25 45.27
N THR A 62 19.10 6.02 45.07
CA THR A 62 18.90 7.28 45.78
C THR A 62 18.73 7.02 47.28
N LYS A 63 17.89 6.05 47.65
CA LYS A 63 17.72 5.65 49.05
C LYS A 63 19.03 5.20 49.70
N ALA A 64 19.81 4.35 49.01
CA ALA A 64 21.10 3.88 49.51
C ALA A 64 22.12 5.03 49.65
N LEU A 65 22.14 5.99 48.71
CA LEU A 65 23.00 7.17 48.81
C LEU A 65 22.58 8.06 49.98
N THR A 66 21.28 8.29 50.17
CA THR A 66 20.78 9.08 51.30
C THR A 66 21.14 8.42 52.63
N GLU A 67 20.93 7.11 52.78
CA GLU A 67 21.32 6.38 54.00
C GLU A 67 22.84 6.43 54.25
N LEU A 68 23.66 6.36 53.19
CA LEU A 68 25.10 6.47 53.30
C LEU A 68 25.55 7.88 53.71
N ILE A 69 24.93 8.92 53.15
CA ILE A 69 25.20 10.32 53.51
C ILE A 69 24.75 10.59 54.95
N GLU A 70 23.56 10.14 55.35
CA GLU A 70 23.09 10.29 56.73
C GLU A 70 24.01 9.58 57.72
N ARG A 71 24.47 8.37 57.40
CA ARG A 71 25.49 7.69 58.20
C ARG A 71 26.78 8.48 58.24
N LEU A 72 27.26 9.06 57.14
CA LEU A 72 28.50 9.85 57.15
C LEU A 72 28.38 11.15 57.94
N LEU A 73 27.22 11.81 57.90
CA LEU A 73 26.97 13.07 58.60
C LEU A 73 26.73 12.89 60.12
N HIS A 74 26.08 11.78 60.51
CA HIS A 74 25.78 11.48 61.93
C HIS A 74 26.73 10.43 62.52
N SER A 75 27.71 9.99 61.74
CA SER A 75 28.80 9.18 62.24
C SER A 75 29.72 10.06 63.07
N ASP A 76 29.82 9.73 64.36
CA ASP A 76 30.81 10.30 65.26
C ASP A 76 32.26 10.06 64.78
N GLU A 77 32.49 9.29 63.70
CA GLU A 77 33.81 9.01 63.14
C GLU A 77 34.49 10.25 62.51
N PHE A 78 33.77 11.35 62.27
CA PHE A 78 34.32 12.55 61.62
C PHE A 78 33.99 13.85 62.38
N GLU A 79 34.71 14.13 63.47
CA GLU A 79 34.71 15.46 64.06
C GLU A 79 35.63 16.40 63.25
N VAL A 80 35.05 17.29 62.44
CA VAL A 80 35.81 18.34 61.74
C VAL A 80 36.12 19.46 62.72
N ARG A 81 37.26 19.37 63.41
CA ARG A 81 37.74 20.47 64.27
C ARG A 81 38.33 21.58 63.42
N ARG A 82 37.69 22.75 63.49
CA ARG A 82 38.16 24.00 62.86
C ARG A 82 38.82 24.87 63.91
N CYS A 83 39.97 25.47 63.56
CA CYS A 83 40.54 26.57 64.33
C CYS A 83 39.60 27.80 64.29
N SER A 84 39.79 28.75 65.20
CA SER A 84 39.09 30.05 65.16
C SER A 84 39.37 30.85 63.89
N ASN A 85 40.41 30.51 63.12
CA ASN A 85 40.70 31.08 61.80
C ASN A 85 40.09 30.28 60.62
N GLY A 86 39.26 29.27 60.90
CA GLY A 86 38.53 28.49 59.88
C GLY A 86 39.32 27.35 59.22
N GLN A 87 40.61 27.17 59.54
CA GLN A 87 41.41 26.06 59.01
C GLN A 87 41.03 24.71 59.63
N ILE A 88 40.97 23.67 58.80
CA ILE A 88 40.70 22.28 59.22
C ILE A 88 41.97 21.73 59.90
N ILE A 89 41.89 21.40 61.18
CA ILE A 89 43.05 20.91 61.95
C ILE A 89 43.19 19.40 61.83
N SER A 90 42.06 18.68 61.76
CA SER A 90 42.07 17.22 61.68
C SER A 90 40.80 16.70 61.03
N GLN A 91 40.98 15.75 60.12
CA GLN A 91 39.91 14.95 59.52
C GLN A 91 40.38 13.49 59.67
N GLY A 92 39.86 12.75 60.65
CA GLY A 92 40.40 11.41 60.94
C GLY A 92 39.60 10.62 61.97
N ARG A 93 39.56 9.30 61.74
CA ARG A 93 38.78 8.28 62.45
C ARG A 93 39.14 8.20 63.93
N CYS A 94 38.16 8.38 64.81
CA CYS A 94 38.27 8.11 66.25
C CYS A 94 37.87 6.65 66.57
N ASN A 95 38.81 5.71 66.45
CA ASN A 95 38.62 4.41 67.09
C ASN A 95 39.07 4.47 68.56
N GLY A 96 38.08 4.41 69.45
CA GLY A 96 38.10 3.74 70.76
C GLY A 96 39.38 3.74 71.60
N THR A 97 39.37 4.60 72.62
CA THR A 97 39.79 4.34 74.01
C THR A 97 40.86 3.26 74.24
N THR A 98 42.11 3.68 74.45
CA THR A 98 43.00 3.00 75.40
C THR A 98 43.76 4.07 76.18
N PRO A 99 43.55 4.22 77.51
CA PRO A 99 44.30 5.16 78.33
C PRO A 99 45.61 4.49 78.72
N GLY A 100 46.65 4.70 77.91
CA GLY A 100 47.98 4.17 78.12
C GLY A 100 49.02 5.22 77.77
N ASN A 101 49.55 5.86 78.82
CA ASN A 101 50.74 6.70 78.80
C ASN A 101 51.82 6.14 77.86
N GLY A 102 52.18 6.92 76.85
CA GLY A 102 53.19 6.56 75.86
C GLY A 102 53.43 7.71 74.90
N ILE A 103 53.76 8.88 75.45
CA ILE A 103 54.36 10.00 74.73
C ILE A 103 55.64 9.48 74.06
N GLY A 104 55.56 9.23 72.77
CA GLY A 104 56.67 8.77 71.94
C GLY A 104 56.29 9.01 70.50
N GLY A 105 56.16 10.28 70.13
CA GLY A 105 55.91 10.72 68.76
C GLY A 105 57.02 10.25 67.83
N GLY A 106 56.88 9.03 67.32
CA GLY A 106 57.51 8.61 66.09
C GLY A 106 56.81 9.34 64.97
N GLY A 107 57.18 10.62 64.77
CA GLY A 107 56.79 11.34 63.57
C GLY A 107 57.14 10.48 62.37
N ALA A 108 56.24 10.44 61.38
CA ALA A 108 56.52 9.79 60.11
C ALA A 108 57.95 10.16 59.71
N SER A 109 58.79 9.16 59.48
CA SER A 109 60.15 9.42 59.03
C SER A 109 60.07 10.34 57.80
N SER A 110 61.06 11.20 57.58
CA SER A 110 61.03 12.13 56.43
C SER A 110 60.74 11.40 55.11
N GLU A 111 61.15 10.14 55.00
CA GLU A 111 60.88 9.25 53.88
C GLU A 111 59.42 8.79 53.79
N GLU A 112 58.77 8.45 54.90
CA GLU A 112 57.33 8.12 54.95
C GLU A 112 56.47 9.32 54.57
N LEU A 113 56.83 10.53 55.04
CA LEU A 113 56.13 11.75 54.66
C LEU A 113 56.29 12.05 53.17
N GLU A 114 57.50 11.89 52.63
CA GLU A 114 57.76 12.07 51.20
C GLU A 114 56.97 11.04 50.36
N LYS A 115 56.94 9.78 50.79
CA LYS A 115 56.13 8.74 50.14
C LYS A 115 54.65 9.08 50.18
N ALA A 116 54.12 9.50 51.33
CA ALA A 116 52.71 9.90 51.47
C ALA A 116 52.36 11.11 50.58
N LEU A 117 53.27 12.08 50.42
CA LEU A 117 53.07 13.20 49.49
C LEU A 117 53.05 12.74 48.03
N LYS A 118 53.96 11.83 47.64
CA LYS A 118 53.96 11.23 46.31
C LYS A 118 52.68 10.45 46.03
N ASP A 119 52.24 9.63 46.98
CA ASP A 119 51.00 8.85 46.87
C ASP A 119 49.77 9.77 46.78
N ARG A 120 49.72 10.85 47.56
CA ARG A 120 48.68 11.88 47.48
C ARG A 120 48.65 12.54 46.10
N ASP A 121 49.80 12.94 45.57
CA ASP A 121 49.88 13.63 44.30
C ASP A 121 49.56 12.69 43.13
N ALA A 122 49.96 11.42 43.22
CA ALA A 122 49.54 10.38 42.28
C ALA A 122 48.02 10.16 42.32
N ALA A 123 47.41 10.06 43.50
CA ALA A 123 45.97 9.92 43.67
C ALA A 123 45.21 11.15 43.14
N ARG A 124 45.75 12.36 43.32
CA ARG A 124 45.19 13.59 42.73
C ARG A 124 45.23 13.57 41.21
N ALA A 125 46.38 13.21 40.62
CA ALA A 125 46.52 13.11 39.17
C ALA A 125 45.58 12.04 38.57
N GLU A 126 45.37 10.93 39.27
CA GLU A 126 44.40 9.91 38.87
C GLU A 126 42.95 10.41 38.98
N ALA A 127 42.60 11.13 40.05
CA ALA A 127 41.28 11.74 40.20
C ALA A 127 40.99 12.75 39.09
N ASP A 128 41.95 13.62 38.75
CA ASP A 128 41.82 14.59 37.66
C ASP A 128 41.63 13.88 36.30
N LYS A 129 42.38 12.79 36.07
CA LYS A 129 42.22 11.96 34.87
C LYS A 129 40.84 11.30 34.81
N LEU A 130 40.36 10.76 35.93
CA LEU A 130 39.02 10.18 36.01
C LEU A 130 37.94 11.24 35.76
N HIS A 131 38.08 12.43 36.33
CA HIS A 131 37.17 13.55 36.08
C HIS A 131 37.14 13.94 34.60
N ALA A 132 38.30 14.04 33.95
CA ALA A 132 38.37 14.29 32.51
C ALA A 132 37.68 13.19 31.70
N ASN A 133 37.94 11.92 32.02
CA ASN A 133 37.31 10.78 31.35
C ASN A 133 35.78 10.78 31.54
N TYR A 134 35.30 11.06 32.76
CA TYR A 134 33.86 11.17 33.04
C TYR A 134 33.22 12.31 32.26
N ALA A 135 33.88 13.48 32.17
CA ALA A 135 33.38 14.60 31.38
C ALA A 135 33.27 14.24 29.89
N THR A 136 34.28 13.57 29.32
CA THR A 136 34.24 13.08 27.93
C THR A 136 33.14 12.04 27.72
N LEU A 137 33.03 11.07 28.62
CA LEU A 137 31.99 10.04 28.55
C LEU A 137 30.59 10.67 28.60
N PHE A 138 30.37 11.61 29.52
CA PHE A 138 29.10 12.32 29.63
C PHE A 138 28.76 13.13 28.37
N ALA A 139 29.75 13.81 27.78
CA ALA A 139 29.56 14.50 26.50
C ALA A 139 29.17 13.52 25.38
N SER A 140 29.88 12.39 25.25
CA SER A 140 29.55 11.37 24.26
C SER A 140 28.17 10.76 24.46
N PHE A 141 27.76 10.54 25.71
CA PHE A 141 26.42 10.06 26.05
C PHE A 141 25.34 11.05 25.60
N ASN A 142 25.54 12.35 25.83
CA ASN A 142 24.59 13.37 25.37
C ASN A 142 24.48 13.42 23.84
N THR A 143 25.61 13.29 23.12
CA THR A 143 25.57 13.24 21.65
C THR A 143 24.79 12.03 21.13
N VAL A 144 24.94 10.87 21.77
CA VAL A 144 24.18 9.66 21.40
C VAL A 144 22.70 9.83 21.73
N ARG A 145 22.37 10.45 22.87
CA ARG A 145 20.99 10.72 23.28
C ARG A 145 20.28 11.67 22.33
N GLU A 146 20.95 12.72 21.87
CA GLU A 146 20.44 13.65 20.86
C GLU A 146 20.19 12.92 19.54
N ALA A 147 21.19 12.21 19.01
CA ALA A 147 21.03 11.41 17.79
C ALA A 147 19.89 10.38 17.88
N ALA A 148 19.72 9.74 19.04
CA ALA A 148 18.62 8.79 19.25
C ALA A 148 17.23 9.46 19.26
N ASN A 149 17.13 10.72 19.70
CA ASN A 149 15.88 11.48 19.63
C ASN A 149 15.60 11.94 18.19
N ASP A 150 16.64 12.36 17.46
CA ASP A 150 16.51 12.77 16.05
C ASP A 150 16.02 11.59 15.19
N ILE A 151 16.66 10.42 15.33
CA ILE A 151 16.25 9.18 14.64
C ILE A 151 14.80 8.81 14.97
N ARG A 152 14.37 9.00 16.23
CA ARG A 152 12.98 8.73 16.63
C ARG A 152 12.02 9.67 15.91
N GLY A 153 12.33 10.96 15.86
CA GLY A 153 11.53 11.95 15.12
C GLY A 153 11.44 11.63 13.63
N GLU A 154 12.57 11.33 12.99
CA GLU A 154 12.61 10.95 11.57
C GLU A 154 11.80 9.67 11.29
N TYR A 155 11.87 8.69 12.18
CA TYR A 155 11.09 7.46 12.07
C TYR A 155 9.58 7.73 12.17
N GLU A 156 9.15 8.58 13.11
CA GLU A 156 7.75 8.97 13.25
C GLU A 156 7.25 9.70 12.01
N ASP A 157 8.02 10.66 11.48
CA ASP A 157 7.71 11.37 10.24
C ASP A 157 7.62 10.42 9.03
N ALA A 158 8.56 9.48 8.91
CA ALA A 158 8.58 8.49 7.83
C ALA A 158 7.38 7.55 7.92
N ARG A 159 7.03 7.09 9.13
CA ARG A 159 5.86 6.25 9.38
C ARG A 159 4.57 6.98 9.00
N ASP A 160 4.45 8.26 9.33
CA ASP A 160 3.23 9.03 9.04
C ASP A 160 3.13 9.34 7.54
N LYS A 161 4.24 9.62 6.86
CA LYS A 161 4.29 9.68 5.38
C LYS A 161 3.88 8.36 4.73
N LEU A 162 4.35 7.22 5.26
CA LEU A 162 3.98 5.90 4.76
C LEU A 162 2.48 5.65 4.89
N LYS A 163 1.87 6.04 6.02
CA LYS A 163 0.41 5.92 6.21
C LYS A 163 -0.37 6.75 5.20
N LEU A 164 0.06 7.98 4.94
CA LEU A 164 -0.57 8.84 3.93
C LEU A 164 -0.46 8.23 2.53
N ALA A 165 0.72 7.74 2.16
CA ALA A 165 0.94 7.08 0.88
C ALA A 165 0.10 5.81 0.73
N ALA A 166 -0.02 5.00 1.79
CA ALA A 166 -0.88 3.82 1.79
C ALA A 166 -2.35 4.18 1.58
N ALA A 167 -2.84 5.21 2.28
CA ALA A 167 -4.22 5.70 2.11
C ALA A 167 -4.48 6.23 0.69
N GLU A 168 -3.50 6.92 0.09
CA GLU A 168 -3.58 7.37 -1.30
C GLU A 168 -3.63 6.20 -2.29
N VAL A 169 -2.83 5.15 -2.07
CA VAL A 169 -2.86 3.92 -2.88
C VAL A 169 -4.23 3.25 -2.80
N ASP A 170 -4.81 3.13 -1.60
CA ASP A 170 -6.14 2.56 -1.40
C ASP A 170 -7.23 3.36 -2.15
N GLU A 171 -7.14 4.70 -2.12
CA GLU A 171 -8.05 5.59 -2.85
C GLU A 171 -7.92 5.38 -4.37
N TRP A 172 -6.70 5.31 -4.90
CA TRP A 172 -6.47 5.05 -6.32
C TRP A 172 -6.95 3.67 -6.74
N GLN A 173 -6.73 2.64 -5.92
CA GLN A 173 -7.22 1.30 -6.18
C GLN A 173 -8.75 1.28 -6.27
N ALA A 174 -9.46 1.98 -5.37
CA ALA A 174 -10.90 2.12 -5.43
C ALA A 174 -11.37 2.83 -6.72
N LYS A 175 -10.69 3.92 -7.12
CA LYS A 175 -10.98 4.63 -8.38
C LYS A 175 -10.76 3.74 -9.61
N PHE A 176 -9.66 2.99 -9.64
CA PHE A 176 -9.36 2.06 -10.74
C PHE A 176 -10.42 0.98 -10.87
N LEU A 177 -10.86 0.40 -9.74
CA LEU A 177 -11.94 -0.59 -9.74
C LEU A 177 -13.25 0.00 -10.25
N ALA A 178 -13.62 1.20 -9.79
CA ALA A 178 -14.83 1.89 -10.25
C ALA A 178 -14.80 2.17 -11.76
N VAL A 179 -13.67 2.63 -12.31
CA VAL A 179 -13.51 2.87 -13.75
C VAL A 179 -13.60 1.56 -14.54
N LYS A 180 -12.97 0.49 -14.05
CA LYS A 180 -13.03 -0.84 -14.67
C LYS A 180 -14.47 -1.38 -14.69
N ASP A 181 -15.19 -1.27 -13.60
CA ASP A 181 -16.57 -1.75 -13.49
C ASP A 181 -17.52 -0.94 -14.37
N ASN A 182 -17.30 0.37 -14.47
CA ASN A 182 -18.03 1.23 -15.41
C ASN A 182 -17.74 0.87 -16.87
N ALA A 183 -16.48 0.61 -17.23
CA ALA A 183 -16.10 0.19 -18.58
C ALA A 183 -16.72 -1.17 -18.95
N ASN A 184 -16.72 -2.12 -18.01
CA ASN A 184 -17.40 -3.41 -18.20
C ASN A 184 -18.91 -3.22 -18.39
N SER A 185 -19.55 -2.36 -17.59
CA SER A 185 -20.98 -2.07 -17.71
C SER A 185 -21.34 -1.46 -19.06
N GLU A 186 -20.54 -0.50 -19.56
CA GLU A 186 -20.75 0.08 -20.89
C GLU A 186 -20.48 -0.93 -22.01
N LEU A 187 -19.49 -1.81 -21.85
CA LEU A 187 -19.25 -2.90 -22.81
C LEU A 187 -20.42 -3.87 -22.88
N GLU A 188 -20.95 -4.28 -21.73
CA GLU A 188 -22.15 -5.14 -21.64
C GLU A 188 -23.36 -4.46 -22.29
N ARG A 189 -23.58 -3.17 -21.97
CA ARG A 189 -24.67 -2.39 -22.59
C ARG A 189 -24.51 -2.32 -24.11
N ALA A 190 -23.32 -1.99 -24.60
CA ALA A 190 -23.04 -1.92 -26.04
C ALA A 190 -23.21 -3.29 -26.72
N SER A 191 -22.83 -4.39 -26.05
CA SER A 191 -23.03 -5.75 -26.56
C SER A 191 -24.52 -6.08 -26.71
N VAL A 192 -25.35 -5.75 -25.72
CA VAL A 192 -26.80 -5.97 -25.77
C VAL A 192 -27.43 -5.13 -26.89
N GLU A 193 -27.06 -3.85 -26.98
CA GLU A 193 -27.56 -2.95 -28.02
C GLU A 193 -27.17 -3.44 -29.43
N TYR A 194 -25.97 -3.99 -29.60
CA TYR A 194 -25.51 -4.57 -30.85
C TYR A 194 -26.32 -5.81 -31.24
N ASP A 195 -26.58 -6.71 -30.29
CA ASP A 195 -27.38 -7.92 -30.53
C ASP A 195 -28.83 -7.58 -30.90
N ASP A 196 -29.42 -6.57 -30.25
CA ASP A 196 -30.76 -6.08 -30.57
C ASP A 196 -30.82 -5.43 -31.96
N LEU A 197 -29.79 -4.66 -32.33
CA LEU A 197 -29.67 -4.07 -33.66
C LEU A 197 -29.55 -5.15 -34.75
N LEU A 198 -28.74 -6.18 -34.51
CA LEU A 198 -28.61 -7.32 -35.43
C LEU A 198 -29.95 -8.05 -35.60
N ARG A 199 -30.66 -8.31 -34.50
CA ARG A 199 -31.99 -8.96 -34.55
C ARG A 199 -32.99 -8.14 -35.36
N SER A 200 -33.06 -6.84 -35.09
CA SER A 200 -33.92 -5.90 -35.84
C SER A 200 -33.56 -5.85 -37.33
N HIS A 201 -32.27 -5.79 -37.65
CA HIS A 201 -31.79 -5.81 -39.03
C HIS A 201 -32.20 -7.11 -39.76
N ASP A 202 -32.05 -8.26 -39.12
CA ASP A 202 -32.41 -9.55 -39.69
C ASP A 202 -33.92 -9.67 -39.95
N GLU A 203 -34.74 -9.21 -39.01
CA GLU A 203 -36.19 -9.17 -39.15
C GLU A 203 -36.62 -8.25 -40.31
N ASN A 204 -36.05 -7.05 -40.38
CA ASN A 204 -36.31 -6.10 -41.46
C ASN A 204 -35.90 -6.65 -42.82
N THR A 205 -34.73 -7.29 -42.90
CA THR A 205 -34.22 -7.90 -44.14
C THR A 205 -35.11 -9.05 -44.59
N LYS A 206 -35.56 -9.92 -43.66
CA LYS A 206 -36.54 -10.98 -43.96
C LYS A 206 -37.86 -10.40 -44.44
N GLY A 207 -38.37 -9.35 -43.80
CA GLY A 207 -39.60 -8.66 -44.17
C GLY A 207 -39.53 -8.01 -45.56
N LEU A 208 -38.42 -7.35 -45.89
CA LEU A 208 -38.15 -6.82 -47.23
C LEU A 208 -38.12 -7.93 -48.28
N ARG A 209 -37.40 -9.03 -48.02
CA ARG A 209 -37.31 -10.16 -48.94
C ARG A 209 -38.67 -10.77 -49.25
N LEU A 210 -39.56 -10.89 -48.26
CA LEU A 210 -40.93 -11.38 -48.45
C LEU A 210 -41.79 -10.40 -49.26
N ARG A 211 -41.64 -9.09 -49.04
CA ARG A 211 -42.34 -8.06 -49.84
C ARG A 211 -41.90 -8.09 -51.30
N VAL A 212 -40.58 -8.20 -51.55
CA VAL A 212 -40.03 -8.32 -52.91
C VAL A 212 -40.61 -9.57 -53.60
N LYS A 213 -40.57 -10.73 -52.94
CA LYS A 213 -41.16 -11.96 -53.51
C LYS A 213 -42.65 -11.82 -53.82
N ARG A 214 -43.41 -11.14 -52.95
CA ARG A 214 -44.84 -10.88 -53.20
C ARG A 214 -45.03 -10.04 -54.46
N GLN A 215 -44.26 -8.96 -54.61
CA GLN A 215 -44.32 -8.10 -55.79
C GLN A 215 -43.88 -8.83 -57.06
N GLU A 216 -42.87 -9.70 -56.98
CA GLU A 216 -42.45 -10.56 -58.10
C GLU A 216 -43.58 -11.49 -58.55
N ILE A 217 -44.29 -12.13 -57.61
CA ILE A 217 -45.44 -13.00 -57.93
C ILE A 217 -46.59 -12.18 -58.55
N GLU A 218 -46.90 -11.02 -57.99
CA GLU A 218 -47.96 -10.14 -58.50
C GLU A 218 -47.62 -9.63 -59.91
N LEU A 219 -46.38 -9.21 -60.16
CA LEU A 219 -45.89 -8.83 -61.49
C LEU A 219 -45.99 -9.99 -62.46
N SER A 220 -45.59 -11.20 -62.07
CA SER A 220 -45.72 -12.39 -62.91
C SER A 220 -47.19 -12.66 -63.28
N SER A 221 -48.09 -12.61 -62.30
CA SER A 221 -49.53 -12.79 -62.51
C SER A 221 -50.10 -11.74 -63.47
N LYS A 222 -49.70 -10.47 -63.31
CA LYS A 222 -50.14 -9.40 -64.20
C LYS A 222 -49.58 -9.53 -65.61
N ASN A 223 -48.35 -10.01 -65.75
CA ASN A 223 -47.77 -10.31 -67.06
C ASN A 223 -48.53 -11.42 -67.77
N ASP A 224 -48.96 -12.46 -67.04
CA ASP A 224 -49.74 -13.54 -67.64
C ASP A 224 -51.15 -13.07 -68.03
N GLU A 225 -51.79 -12.22 -67.22
CA GLU A 225 -53.05 -11.55 -67.58
C GLU A 225 -52.90 -10.71 -68.85
N ILE A 226 -51.83 -9.91 -68.95
CA ILE A 226 -51.52 -9.12 -70.15
C ILE A 226 -51.38 -10.03 -71.37
N LYS A 227 -50.63 -11.14 -71.28
CA LYS A 227 -50.50 -12.09 -72.40
C LYS A 227 -51.84 -12.63 -72.87
N VAL A 228 -52.72 -13.01 -71.94
CA VAL A 228 -54.07 -13.51 -72.28
C VAL A 228 -54.87 -12.42 -72.99
N LEU A 229 -54.85 -11.19 -72.48
CA LEU A 229 -55.55 -10.06 -73.10
C LEU A 229 -54.96 -9.69 -74.47
N THR A 230 -53.64 -9.71 -74.63
CA THR A 230 -52.98 -9.49 -75.92
C THR A 230 -53.40 -10.53 -76.95
N ASN A 231 -53.42 -11.82 -76.58
CA ASN A 231 -53.90 -12.88 -77.45
C ASN A 231 -55.37 -12.65 -77.84
N ARG A 232 -56.21 -12.30 -76.87
CA ARG A 232 -57.63 -12.03 -77.12
C ARG A 232 -57.85 -10.85 -78.06
N VAL A 233 -57.08 -9.77 -77.90
CA VAL A 233 -57.12 -8.62 -78.80
C VAL A 233 -56.67 -9.02 -80.20
N SER A 234 -55.62 -9.83 -80.31
CA SER A 234 -55.16 -10.34 -81.61
C SER A 234 -56.21 -11.19 -82.32
N GLU A 235 -56.88 -12.10 -81.61
CA GLU A 235 -57.99 -12.90 -82.14
C GLU A 235 -59.15 -12.02 -82.65
N LEU A 236 -59.56 -11.03 -81.85
CA LEU A 236 -60.64 -10.12 -82.24
C LEU A 236 -60.27 -9.26 -83.44
N SER A 237 -59.02 -8.79 -83.50
CA SER A 237 -58.50 -8.07 -84.67
C SER A 237 -58.58 -8.94 -85.92
N GLN A 238 -58.13 -10.20 -85.85
CA GLN A 238 -58.19 -11.12 -86.98
C GLN A 238 -59.62 -11.37 -87.47
N ILE A 239 -60.59 -11.51 -86.55
CA ILE A 239 -62.00 -11.68 -86.90
C ILE A 239 -62.53 -10.42 -87.60
N CYS A 240 -62.22 -9.23 -87.07
CA CYS A 240 -62.62 -7.97 -87.70
C CYS A 240 -62.02 -7.82 -89.11
N ASP A 241 -60.74 -8.14 -89.28
CA ASP A 241 -60.05 -8.08 -90.57
C ASP A 241 -60.67 -9.09 -91.56
N GLN A 242 -61.02 -10.30 -91.12
CA GLN A 242 -61.75 -11.27 -91.94
C GLN A 242 -63.12 -10.72 -92.39
N LEU A 243 -63.89 -10.16 -91.46
CA LEU A 243 -65.20 -9.58 -91.78
C LEU A 243 -65.11 -8.41 -92.75
N LEU A 244 -64.10 -7.55 -92.61
CA LEU A 244 -63.86 -6.45 -93.56
C LEU A 244 -63.53 -7.00 -94.96
N ASN A 245 -62.64 -7.98 -95.05
CA ASN A 245 -62.31 -8.63 -96.33
C ASN A 245 -63.53 -9.31 -96.98
N ASP A 246 -64.38 -9.98 -96.19
CA ASP A 246 -65.59 -10.62 -96.69
C ASP A 246 -66.59 -9.60 -97.25
N VAL A 247 -66.72 -8.43 -96.60
CA VAL A 247 -67.55 -7.32 -97.08
C VAL A 247 -66.99 -6.76 -98.40
N ASP A 248 -65.69 -6.49 -98.47
CA ASP A 248 -65.04 -5.97 -99.68
C ASP A 248 -65.17 -6.91 -100.89
N VAL A 249 -65.08 -8.24 -100.66
CA VAL A 249 -65.31 -9.25 -101.70
C VAL A 249 -66.78 -9.29 -102.12
N SER A 250 -67.72 -9.13 -101.17
CA SER A 250 -69.15 -9.10 -101.47
C SER A 250 -69.56 -7.87 -102.28
N ASP A 251 -68.97 -6.70 -102.01
CA ASP A 251 -69.20 -5.48 -102.78
C ASP A 251 -68.57 -5.60 -104.17
N GLY A 252 -67.39 -6.21 -104.31
CA GLY A 252 -66.80 -6.53 -105.60
C GLY A 252 -67.65 -7.50 -106.44
N MET A 253 -68.20 -8.54 -105.82
CA MET A 253 -69.10 -9.51 -106.47
C MET A 253 -70.46 -8.88 -106.83
N SER A 254 -70.98 -7.99 -105.98
CA SER A 254 -72.21 -7.23 -106.23
C SER A 254 -72.09 -6.37 -107.50
N VAL A 255 -70.94 -5.70 -107.69
CA VAL A 255 -70.70 -4.89 -108.91
C VAL A 255 -70.55 -5.77 -110.15
N ILE A 256 -69.97 -6.98 -110.03
CA ILE A 256 -69.87 -7.93 -111.17
C ILE A 256 -71.24 -8.54 -111.51
N SER A 257 -72.11 -8.78 -110.53
CA SER A 257 -73.42 -9.38 -110.78
C SER A 257 -74.45 -8.40 -111.38
N THR A 258 -74.16 -7.10 -111.44
CA THR A 258 -75.04 -6.11 -112.09
C THR A 258 -74.73 -5.83 -113.57
N ASP A 259 -73.72 -6.49 -114.17
CA ASP A 259 -73.33 -6.27 -115.57
C ASP A 259 -73.63 -7.47 -116.50
N ALA A 260 -74.68 -8.25 -116.17
CA ALA A 260 -75.24 -9.31 -117.02
C ALA A 260 -76.69 -8.98 -117.40
#